data_AF-A0A7S3XLH9-F1
#
_entry.id   AF-A0A7S3XLH9-F1
#
_cell.length_a   1.000
_cell.length_b   1.000
_cell.length_c   1.000
_cell.angle_alpha   90.00
_cell.angle_beta   90.00
_cell.angle_gamma   90.00
#
_symmetry.space_group_name_H-M   'P 1'
#
loop_
_entity.id
_entity.type
_entity.pdbx_description
1 polymer ?
#
loop_
_entity_poly.entity_id
_entity_poly.type
_entity_poly.pdbx_seq_one_letter_code
_entity_poly.pdbx_strand_id
1 'polypeptide(L)'
;SDADVEALIRNLAALPEHVDISVGCMYYNVCTRMIAASKAHGYAPGAMLHSICVDNGNFLADTGADDGRYILGAVNWHENMQLTGDVTGWSAKQYADLYRANYSATPPYQSAAYFAGGLALLRAIEDAGTLDSDEVAFALSRLDMDTFFG
;
A
#
# COMPACT_ATOMS: atom_id res chain seq x y z
N SER A 1 22.84 1.99 -3.29
CA SER A 1 23.34 3.15 -2.52
C SER A 1 22.77 4.43 -3.11
N ASP A 2 22.94 5.58 -2.45
CA ASP A 2 22.47 6.91 -2.94
C ASP A 2 23.11 7.24 -4.28
N ALA A 3 24.40 6.95 -4.39
CA ALA A 3 25.15 7.09 -5.64
C ALA A 3 24.58 6.24 -6.79
N ASP A 4 24.06 5.04 -6.51
CA ASP A 4 23.52 4.15 -7.55
C ASP A 4 22.18 4.65 -8.11
N VAL A 5 21.29 5.14 -7.23
CA VAL A 5 20.00 5.74 -7.63
C VAL A 5 20.23 6.99 -8.47
N GLU A 6 21.13 7.84 -8.00
CA GLU A 6 21.58 9.05 -8.67
C GLU A 6 22.18 8.76 -10.06
N ALA A 7 23.05 7.76 -10.17
CA ALA A 7 23.64 7.35 -11.44
C ALA A 7 22.59 6.81 -12.42
N LEU A 8 21.65 5.98 -11.93
CA LEU A 8 20.55 5.48 -12.74
C LEU A 8 19.73 6.63 -13.34
N ILE A 9 19.27 7.56 -12.50
CA ILE A 9 18.45 8.69 -12.96
C ILE A 9 19.20 9.57 -13.95
N ARG A 10 20.48 9.88 -13.71
CA ARG A 10 21.29 10.64 -14.68
C ARG A 10 21.37 9.95 -16.04
N ASN A 11 21.55 8.63 -16.05
CA ASN A 11 21.60 7.87 -17.29
C ASN A 11 20.26 7.89 -18.03
N LEU A 12 19.14 7.82 -17.29
CA LEU A 12 17.80 7.94 -17.85
C LEU A 12 17.52 9.34 -18.42
N ALA A 13 17.93 10.39 -17.71
CA ALA A 13 17.82 11.79 -18.16
C ALA A 13 18.62 12.07 -19.44
N ALA A 14 19.71 11.32 -19.65
CA ALA A 14 20.59 11.46 -20.81
C ALA A 14 20.15 10.64 -22.03
N LEU A 15 19.06 9.86 -21.93
CA LEU A 15 18.54 9.13 -23.08
C LEU A 15 18.12 10.09 -24.20
N PRO A 16 18.40 9.77 -25.47
CA PRO A 16 18.03 10.61 -26.60
C PRO A 16 16.52 10.60 -26.87
N GLU A 17 15.82 9.56 -26.41
CA GLU A 17 14.37 9.42 -26.53
C GLU A 17 13.70 9.83 -25.23
N HIS A 18 12.55 10.49 -25.35
CA HIS A 18 11.71 10.83 -24.21
C HIS A 18 11.08 9.56 -23.63
N VAL A 19 11.20 9.36 -22.32
CA VAL A 19 10.53 8.26 -21.62
C VAL A 19 9.10 8.69 -21.28
N ASP A 20 8.10 8.03 -21.86
CA ASP A 20 6.70 8.34 -21.56
C ASP A 20 6.26 7.78 -20.20
N ILE A 21 6.65 6.54 -19.88
CA ILE A 21 6.30 5.88 -18.63
C ILE A 21 7.53 5.16 -18.07
N SER A 22 7.88 5.48 -16.83
CA SER A 22 8.90 4.76 -16.06
C SER A 22 8.22 3.76 -15.12
N VAL A 23 8.57 2.47 -15.18
CA VAL A 23 8.01 1.44 -14.30
C VAL A 23 9.11 0.89 -13.40
N GLY A 24 8.89 0.91 -12.08
CA GLY A 24 9.86 0.45 -11.10
C GLY A 24 9.21 -0.30 -9.94
N CYS A 25 9.85 -1.38 -9.49
CA CYS A 25 9.50 -2.07 -8.25
C CYS A 25 10.54 -1.70 -7.20
N MET A 26 10.15 -0.93 -6.19
CA MET A 26 11.03 -0.58 -5.09
C MET A 26 10.26 -0.23 -3.83
N TYR A 27 10.94 -0.39 -2.69
CA TYR A 27 10.45 0.05 -1.39
C TYR A 27 10.45 1.57 -1.27
N TYR A 28 9.69 2.05 -0.28
CA TYR A 28 9.42 3.45 -0.04
C TYR A 28 10.68 4.34 -0.03
N ASN A 29 11.72 3.93 0.69
CA ASN A 29 12.95 4.70 0.82
C ASN A 29 13.69 4.90 -0.52
N VAL A 30 13.70 3.90 -1.40
CA VAL A 30 14.35 4.00 -2.71
C VAL A 30 13.49 4.84 -3.65
N CYS A 31 12.17 4.71 -3.56
CA CYS A 31 11.23 5.48 -4.37
C CYS A 31 11.32 6.99 -4.10
N THR A 32 11.27 7.43 -2.84
CA THR A 32 11.36 8.86 -2.51
C THR A 32 12.68 9.46 -2.99
N ARG A 33 13.76 8.69 -2.94
CA ARG A 33 15.06 9.07 -3.48
C ARG A 33 15.10 9.13 -5.00
N MET A 34 14.44 8.21 -5.69
CA MET A 34 14.32 8.27 -7.15
C MET A 34 13.54 9.51 -7.59
N ILE A 35 12.44 9.85 -6.89
CA ILE A 35 11.65 11.06 -7.16
C ILE A 35 12.52 12.31 -6.94
N ALA A 36 13.24 12.39 -5.82
CA ALA A 36 14.13 13.50 -5.52
C ALA A 36 15.27 13.63 -6.56
N ALA A 37 15.91 12.53 -6.93
CA ALA A 37 16.95 12.51 -7.96
C ALA A 37 16.40 12.89 -9.34
N SER A 38 15.17 12.44 -9.67
CA SER A 38 14.52 12.77 -10.95
C SER A 38 14.35 14.28 -11.10
N LYS A 39 13.89 14.93 -10.02
CA LYS A 39 13.82 16.39 -9.93
C LYS A 39 15.19 17.05 -10.04
N ALA A 40 16.21 16.52 -9.35
CA ALA A 40 17.56 17.09 -9.35
C ALA A 40 18.25 17.05 -10.73
N HIS A 41 17.95 16.02 -11.54
CA HIS A 41 18.61 15.81 -12.84
C HIS A 41 17.71 16.09 -14.06
N GLY A 42 16.52 16.64 -13.84
CA GLY A 42 15.59 16.98 -14.93
C GLY A 42 15.03 15.75 -15.66
N TYR A 43 15.02 14.58 -15.02
CA TYR A 43 14.32 13.41 -15.54
C TYR A 43 12.83 13.55 -15.25
N ALA A 44 12.03 13.80 -16.28
CA ALA A 44 10.60 14.08 -16.16
C ALA A 44 9.80 13.22 -17.16
N PRO A 45 9.65 11.90 -16.90
CA PRO A 45 8.79 11.08 -17.73
C PRO A 45 7.32 11.53 -17.61
N GLY A 46 6.50 11.18 -18.60
CA GLY A 46 5.06 11.49 -18.60
C GLY A 46 4.30 10.90 -17.39
N ALA A 47 4.73 9.73 -16.91
CA ALA A 47 4.30 9.15 -15.64
C ALA A 47 5.37 8.23 -15.03
N MET A 48 5.30 8.02 -13.71
CA MET A 48 6.09 7.03 -12.99
C MET A 48 5.17 6.04 -12.27
N LEU A 49 5.28 4.76 -12.60
CA LEU A 49 4.53 3.67 -11.94
C LEU A 49 5.44 2.95 -10.94
N HIS A 50 5.04 2.95 -9.66
CA HIS A 50 5.76 2.30 -8.57
C HIS A 50 4.86 1.36 -7.78
N SER A 51 5.26 0.10 -7.63
CA SER A 51 4.38 -0.96 -7.11
C SER A 51 4.05 -0.88 -5.62
N ILE A 52 4.90 -0.26 -4.79
CA ILE A 52 4.75 -0.28 -3.31
C ILE A 52 4.76 1.15 -2.71
N CYS A 53 5.35 2.11 -3.42
CA CYS A 53 5.71 3.40 -2.85
C CYS A 53 4.52 4.31 -2.50
N VAL A 54 3.53 4.36 -3.38
CA VAL A 54 2.40 5.30 -3.28
C VAL A 54 1.40 4.94 -2.18
N ASP A 55 1.46 3.70 -1.69
CA ASP A 55 0.56 3.17 -0.66
C ASP A 55 0.96 3.60 0.77
N ASN A 56 2.10 4.28 0.92
CA ASN A 56 2.49 4.81 2.21
C ASN A 56 1.63 6.03 2.54
N GLY A 57 0.93 6.00 3.69
CA GLY A 57 0.08 7.10 4.15
C GLY A 57 0.78 8.46 4.30
N ASN A 58 2.11 8.49 4.40
CA ASN A 58 2.91 9.72 4.45
C ASN A 58 3.47 10.16 3.09
N PHE A 59 3.20 9.43 2.01
CA PHE A 59 3.82 9.67 0.70
C PHE A 59 3.72 11.13 0.25
N LEU A 60 2.51 11.71 0.23
CA LEU A 60 2.30 13.10 -0.17
C LEU A 60 2.97 14.12 0.76
N ALA A 61 3.06 13.80 2.06
CA ALA A 61 3.73 14.67 3.03
C ALA A 61 5.26 14.66 2.81
N ASP A 62 5.83 13.50 2.50
CA ASP A 62 7.27 13.32 2.33
C ASP A 62 7.76 13.75 0.95
N THR A 63 6.96 13.56 -0.12
CA THR A 63 7.33 13.97 -1.48
C THR A 63 6.92 15.40 -1.81
N GLY A 64 5.89 15.92 -1.16
CA GLY A 64 5.25 17.19 -1.52
C GLY A 64 4.22 17.03 -2.64
N ALA A 65 3.18 17.87 -2.61
CA ALA A 65 2.00 17.76 -3.47
C ALA A 65 2.27 17.98 -4.97
N ASP A 66 3.31 18.75 -5.31
CA ASP A 66 3.66 19.03 -6.70
C ASP A 66 4.59 17.97 -7.30
N ASP A 67 5.50 17.42 -6.51
CA ASP A 67 6.43 16.37 -6.95
C ASP A 67 5.80 14.97 -6.93
N GLY A 68 4.67 14.79 -6.22
CA GLY A 68 3.88 13.57 -6.22
C GLY A 68 2.93 13.39 -7.41
N ARG A 69 2.81 14.39 -8.29
CA ARG A 69 1.90 14.32 -9.45
C ARG A 69 2.43 13.33 -10.48
N TYR A 70 1.50 12.60 -11.13
CA TYR A 70 1.82 11.57 -12.14
C TYR A 70 2.67 10.40 -11.63
N ILE A 71 2.71 10.22 -10.30
CA ILE A 71 3.22 9.02 -9.66
C ILE A 71 2.03 8.12 -9.38
N LEU A 72 2.02 6.98 -10.06
CA LEU A 72 0.98 5.97 -9.99
C LEU A 72 1.50 4.75 -9.25
N GLY A 73 0.62 3.97 -8.66
CA GLY A 73 0.97 2.67 -8.12
C GLY A 73 -0.25 1.86 -7.74
N ALA A 74 -0.08 0.55 -7.75
CA ALA A 74 -1.08 -0.35 -7.21
C ALA A 74 -1.07 -0.21 -5.69
N VAL A 75 -2.25 -0.07 -5.11
CA VAL A 75 -2.45 -0.10 -3.66
C VAL A 75 -3.25 -1.35 -3.33
N ASN A 76 -2.84 -2.09 -2.30
CA ASN A 76 -3.59 -3.27 -1.87
C ASN A 76 -4.86 -2.85 -1.12
N TRP A 77 -4.81 -1.69 -0.46
CA TRP A 77 -5.91 -1.16 0.32
C TRP A 77 -5.79 0.35 0.48
N HIS A 78 -6.92 1.07 0.55
CA HIS A 78 -6.93 2.48 0.91
C HIS A 78 -8.19 2.80 1.71
N GLU A 79 -8.10 3.74 2.65
CA GLU A 79 -9.22 4.17 3.52
C GLU A 79 -10.45 4.71 2.77
N ASN A 80 -10.31 5.02 1.48
CA ASN A 80 -11.38 5.55 0.63
C ASN A 80 -12.02 4.47 -0.26
N MET A 81 -11.53 3.24 -0.22
CA MET A 81 -12.16 2.12 -0.90
C MET A 81 -13.55 1.87 -0.32
N GLN A 82 -14.50 1.51 -1.18
CA GLN A 82 -15.88 1.26 -0.81
C GLN A 82 -16.07 -0.19 -0.33
N LEU A 83 -15.29 -0.57 0.69
CA LEU A 83 -15.29 -1.89 1.30
C LEU A 83 -15.92 -1.82 2.68
N THR A 84 -16.71 -2.84 3.04
CA THR A 84 -17.36 -2.95 4.36
C THR A 84 -17.26 -4.40 4.82
N GLY A 85 -16.81 -4.62 6.06
CA GLY A 85 -16.60 -5.96 6.58
C GLY A 85 -17.82 -6.57 7.27
N ASP A 86 -18.04 -7.87 7.06
CA ASP A 86 -19.20 -8.61 7.59
C ASP A 86 -19.17 -8.75 9.12
N VAL A 87 -17.97 -8.91 9.69
CA VAL A 87 -17.82 -9.22 11.13
C VAL A 87 -18.01 -7.95 11.98
N THR A 88 -17.39 -6.84 11.60
CA THR A 88 -17.43 -5.60 12.40
C THR A 88 -18.45 -4.59 11.87
N GLY A 89 -18.91 -4.74 10.63
CA GLY A 89 -19.67 -3.71 9.91
C GLY A 89 -18.85 -2.46 9.58
N TRP A 90 -17.53 -2.48 9.78
CA TRP A 90 -16.69 -1.31 9.53
C TRP A 90 -16.42 -1.14 8.05
N SER A 91 -16.45 0.10 7.60
CA SER A 91 -15.85 0.51 6.34
C SER A 91 -14.34 0.69 6.45
N ALA A 92 -13.64 0.71 5.31
CA ALA A 92 -12.20 1.03 5.25
C ALA A 92 -11.89 2.36 5.97
N LYS A 93 -12.75 3.38 5.80
CA LYS A 93 -12.62 4.67 6.48
C LYS A 93 -12.75 4.56 7.99
N GLN A 94 -13.75 3.81 8.48
CA GLN A 94 -13.96 3.64 9.92
C GLN A 94 -12.78 2.94 10.59
N TYR A 95 -12.22 1.91 9.94
CA TYR A 95 -10.98 1.29 10.43
C TYR A 95 -9.85 2.32 10.52
N ALA A 96 -9.65 3.14 9.49
CA ALA A 96 -8.59 4.15 9.49
C ALA A 96 -8.77 5.20 10.59
N ASP A 97 -10.01 5.65 10.82
CA ASP A 97 -10.33 6.60 11.87
C ASP A 97 -10.05 6.02 13.27
N LEU A 98 -10.41 4.76 13.50
CA LEU A 98 -10.11 4.04 14.76
C LEU A 98 -8.61 3.82 14.97
N TYR A 99 -7.89 3.42 13.92
CA TYR A 99 -6.44 3.23 13.98
C TYR A 99 -5.73 4.54 14.34
N ARG A 100 -6.11 5.66 13.70
CA ARG A 100 -5.55 6.98 14.02
C ARG A 100 -5.86 7.41 15.45
N ALA A 101 -7.08 7.14 15.94
CA ALA A 101 -7.44 7.45 17.33
C ALA A 101 -6.60 6.67 18.35
N ASN A 102 -6.22 5.43 18.04
CA ASN A 102 -5.49 4.56 18.97
C ASN A 102 -3.96 4.73 18.89
N TYR A 103 -3.43 5.04 17.71
CA TYR A 103 -1.98 5.03 17.46
C TYR A 103 -1.41 6.38 17.01
N SER A 104 -2.23 7.40 16.80
CA SER A 104 -1.81 8.72 16.26
C SER A 104 -1.02 8.62 14.95
N ALA A 105 -1.31 7.62 14.11
CA ALA A 105 -0.62 7.36 12.85
C ALA A 105 -1.60 6.88 11.78
N THR A 106 -1.31 7.16 10.50
CA THR A 106 -2.07 6.61 9.37
C THR A 106 -1.83 5.10 9.28
N PRO A 107 -2.87 4.26 9.12
CA PRO A 107 -2.69 2.82 9.00
C PRO A 107 -1.94 2.47 7.71
N PRO A 108 -0.87 1.67 7.78
CA PRO A 108 -0.31 1.03 6.60
C PRO A 108 -1.20 -0.14 6.16
N TYR A 109 -1.23 -0.51 4.88
CA TYR A 109 -2.08 -1.61 4.40
C TYR A 109 -1.83 -2.93 5.18
N GLN A 110 -0.61 -3.16 5.66
CA GLN A 110 -0.27 -4.35 6.44
C GLN A 110 -1.09 -4.43 7.74
N SER A 111 -1.34 -3.30 8.41
CA SER A 111 -2.14 -3.32 9.64
C SER A 111 -3.60 -3.68 9.34
N ALA A 112 -4.14 -3.16 8.24
CA ALA A 112 -5.48 -3.50 7.77
C ALA A 112 -5.57 -4.99 7.40
N ALA A 113 -4.59 -5.50 6.64
CA ALA A 113 -4.51 -6.91 6.23
C ALA A 113 -4.44 -7.87 7.43
N TYR A 114 -3.57 -7.58 8.41
CA TYR A 114 -3.44 -8.45 9.59
C TYR A 114 -4.68 -8.42 10.47
N PHE A 115 -5.34 -7.26 10.60
CA PHE A 115 -6.58 -7.17 11.35
C PHE A 115 -7.70 -7.95 10.66
N ALA A 116 -7.85 -7.82 9.34
CA ALA A 116 -8.79 -8.61 8.55
C ALA A 116 -8.52 -10.12 8.66
N GLY A 117 -7.26 -10.55 8.61
CA GLY A 117 -6.87 -11.94 8.86
C GLY A 117 -7.25 -12.43 10.26
N GLY A 118 -7.14 -11.57 11.28
CA GLY A 118 -7.63 -11.87 12.63
C GLY A 118 -9.15 -12.04 12.70
N LEU A 119 -9.92 -11.22 11.97
CA LEU A 119 -11.38 -11.38 11.85
C LEU A 119 -11.76 -12.68 11.15
N ALA A 120 -11.04 -13.04 10.08
CA ALA A 120 -11.25 -14.31 9.37
C ALA A 120 -11.00 -15.51 10.28
N LEU A 121 -9.92 -15.48 11.07
CA LEU A 121 -9.64 -16.54 12.05
C LEU A 121 -10.71 -16.60 13.14
N LEU A 122 -11.14 -15.45 13.67
CA LEU A 122 -12.22 -15.39 14.66
C LEU A 122 -13.49 -16.03 14.11
N ARG A 123 -13.88 -15.67 12.88
CA ARG A 123 -15.08 -16.23 12.25
C ARG A 123 -14.96 -17.73 12.00
N ALA A 124 -13.80 -18.21 11.56
CA ALA A 124 -13.55 -19.64 11.38
C ALA A 124 -13.67 -20.43 12.69
N ILE A 125 -13.20 -19.87 13.82
CA ILE A 125 -13.37 -20.47 15.14
C ILE A 125 -14.86 -20.55 15.53
N GLU A 126 -15.61 -19.47 15.30
CA GLU A 126 -17.06 -19.44 15.57
C GLU A 126 -17.82 -20.47 14.72
N ASP A 127 -17.49 -20.57 13.42
CA ASP A 127 -18.12 -21.51 12.50
C ASP A 127 -17.76 -22.98 12.81
N ALA A 128 -16.54 -23.24 13.27
CA ALA A 128 -16.11 -24.59 13.68
C ALA A 128 -16.71 -25.00 15.03
N GLY A 129 -17.04 -24.05 15.91
CA GLY A 129 -17.56 -24.32 17.25
C GLY A 129 -16.54 -25.00 18.19
N THR A 130 -15.26 -24.90 17.86
CA THR A 130 -14.15 -25.56 18.57
C THR A 130 -12.87 -24.74 18.47
N LEU A 131 -11.85 -25.12 19.24
CA LEU A 131 -10.47 -24.62 19.13
C LEU A 131 -9.50 -25.68 18.58
N ASP A 132 -10.01 -26.83 18.12
CA ASP A 132 -9.19 -27.82 17.44
C ASP A 132 -8.63 -27.22 16.13
N SER A 133 -7.33 -27.38 15.93
CA SER A 133 -6.63 -26.69 14.84
C SER A 133 -7.01 -27.23 13.45
N ASP A 134 -7.29 -28.53 13.33
CA ASP A 134 -7.64 -29.15 12.06
C ASP A 134 -9.07 -28.75 11.67
N GLU A 135 -9.99 -28.74 12.64
CA GLU A 135 -11.37 -28.30 12.42
C GLU A 135 -11.45 -26.80 12.07
N VAL A 136 -10.70 -25.93 12.77
CA VAL A 136 -10.64 -24.49 12.47
C VAL A 136 -9.99 -24.23 11.10
N ALA A 137 -8.91 -24.94 10.76
CA ALA A 137 -8.28 -24.81 9.44
C ALA A 137 -9.22 -25.24 8.31
N PHE A 138 -10.01 -26.30 8.53
CA PHE A 138 -11.03 -26.72 7.57
C PHE A 138 -12.12 -25.65 7.40
N ALA A 139 -12.63 -25.08 8.50
CA ALA A 139 -13.61 -23.99 8.44
C ALA A 139 -13.03 -22.76 7.71
N LEU A 140 -11.81 -22.33 8.07
CA LEU A 140 -11.13 -21.20 7.45
C LEU A 140 -10.91 -21.39 5.94
N SER A 141 -10.58 -22.62 5.50
CA SER A 141 -10.37 -22.91 4.07
C SER A 141 -11.63 -22.77 3.21
N ARG A 142 -12.80 -22.77 3.84
CA ARG A 142 -14.12 -22.65 3.21
C ARG A 142 -14.77 -21.29 3.45
N LEU A 143 -14.10 -20.42 4.19
CA LEU A 143 -14.64 -19.13 4.59
C LEU A 143 -14.72 -18.22 3.35
N ASP A 144 -15.89 -17.62 3.18
CA ASP A 144 -16.17 -16.57 2.20
C ASP A 144 -16.80 -15.43 2.99
N MET A 145 -16.06 -14.34 3.15
CA MET A 145 -16.50 -13.17 3.93
C MET A 145 -15.88 -11.90 3.37
N ASP A 146 -16.66 -10.82 3.37
CA ASP A 146 -16.16 -9.50 3.05
C ASP A 146 -15.49 -8.89 4.29
N THR A 147 -14.36 -8.21 4.06
CA THR A 147 -13.70 -7.40 5.09
C THR A 147 -13.58 -5.96 4.63
N PHE A 148 -13.29 -5.04 5.56
CA PHE A 148 -12.95 -3.67 5.16
C PHE A 148 -11.62 -3.60 4.39
N PHE A 149 -10.83 -4.68 4.38
CA PHE A 149 -9.61 -4.81 3.58
C PHE A 149 -9.89 -5.37 2.17
N GLY A 150 -10.99 -6.10 2.01
CA GLY A 150 -11.35 -6.88 0.83
C GLY A 150 -11.48 -8.36 1.14
#